data_AF-A0A7D5MWK8-F1
#
_entry.id   AF-A0A7D5MWK8-F1
#
_cell.length_a   1.000
_cell.length_b   1.000
_cell.length_c   1.000
_cell.angle_alpha   90.00
_cell.angle_beta   90.00
_cell.angle_gamma   90.00
#
_symmetry.space_group_name_H-M   'P 1'
#
loop_
_entity.id
_entity.type
_entity.pdbx_description
1 polymer ?
#
loop_
_entity_poly.entity_id
_entity_poly.type
_entity_poly.pdbx_seq_one_letter_code
_entity_poly.pdbx_strand_id
1 'polypeptide(L)'
;MGEPIRLRAEDGFEFDAWRTDPVPPREGAVVVVQEVFGVNAHIRDLCDRFAELGYAAIAPSLFDRIRPGVELDYDEAGIATGRELVGELGWDAPMLDIWAAAKHCVLTARWASLAIAGAAPSPGWPAAGSTSAASLRITAARSSISSANSRAVPQSCTSARTTP
;
A
#
# COMPACT_ATOMS: atom_id res chain seq x y z
N MET A 1 -17.20 -2.29 7.79
CA MET A 1 -17.32 -2.37 6.32
C MET A 1 -16.32 -1.39 5.74
N GLY A 2 -15.56 -1.83 4.74
CA GLY A 2 -14.59 -0.97 4.09
C GLY A 2 -15.18 0.17 3.27
N GLU A 3 -14.34 1.14 2.96
CA GLU A 3 -14.65 2.30 2.15
C GLU A 3 -13.52 2.58 1.13
N PRO A 4 -13.84 3.11 -0.06
CA PRO A 4 -12.84 3.60 -0.99
C PRO A 4 -12.28 4.94 -0.50
N ILE A 5 -10.95 5.07 -0.53
CA ILE A 5 -10.23 6.29 -0.19
C ILE A 5 -9.25 6.64 -1.31
N ARG A 6 -8.88 7.92 -1.40
CA ARG A 6 -7.88 8.40 -2.37
C ARG A 6 -6.59 8.75 -1.66
N LEU A 7 -5.49 8.23 -2.19
CA LEU A 7 -4.14 8.44 -1.66
C LEU A 7 -3.27 9.18 -2.68
N ARG A 8 -2.17 9.74 -2.17
CA ARG A 8 -1.16 10.42 -2.96
C ARG A 8 0.22 9.86 -2.65
N ALA A 9 0.91 9.40 -3.69
CA ALA A 9 2.29 8.92 -3.63
C ALA A 9 3.30 10.08 -3.59
N GLU A 10 4.57 9.78 -3.27
CA GLU A 10 5.64 10.78 -3.15
C GLU A 10 6.00 11.45 -4.49
N ASP A 11 5.78 10.75 -5.61
CA ASP A 11 5.90 11.29 -6.96
C ASP A 11 4.74 12.23 -7.34
N GLY A 12 3.76 12.37 -6.45
CA GLY A 12 2.58 13.20 -6.64
C GLY A 12 1.44 12.50 -7.36
N PHE A 13 1.59 11.24 -7.76
CA PHE A 13 0.53 10.45 -8.37
C PHE A 13 -0.59 10.19 -7.36
N GLU A 14 -1.84 10.27 -7.83
CA GLU A 14 -3.02 9.97 -7.03
C GLU A 14 -3.67 8.69 -7.50
N PHE A 15 -4.04 7.84 -6.55
CA PHE A 15 -4.59 6.52 -6.81
C PHE A 15 -5.65 6.19 -5.75
N ASP A 16 -6.55 5.29 -6.10
CA ASP A 16 -7.58 4.81 -5.18
C ASP A 16 -7.04 3.67 -4.30
N ALA A 17 -7.62 3.51 -3.13
CA ALA A 17 -7.33 2.39 -2.24
C ALA A 17 -8.61 2.00 -1.50
N TRP A 18 -8.75 0.72 -1.19
CA TRP A 18 -9.81 0.24 -0.30
C TRP A 18 -9.30 0.18 1.13
N ARG A 19 -10.01 0.78 2.09
CA ARG A 19 -9.64 0.77 3.51
C ARG A 19 -10.75 0.13 4.34
N THR A 20 -10.37 -0.72 5.29
CA THR A 20 -11.27 -1.22 6.31
C THR A 20 -10.65 -1.06 7.69
N ASP A 21 -11.38 -0.40 8.58
CA ASP A 21 -10.95 -0.21 9.97
C ASP A 21 -11.57 -1.27 10.91
N PRO A 22 -10.79 -1.79 11.87
CA PRO A 22 -11.26 -2.77 12.84
C PRO A 22 -12.15 -2.14 13.92
N VAL A 23 -13.10 -2.93 14.44
CA VAL A 23 -13.94 -2.54 15.58
C VAL A 23 -13.90 -3.65 16.64
N PRO A 24 -13.35 -3.42 17.86
CA PRO A 24 -12.74 -2.18 18.33
C PRO A 24 -11.38 -1.88 17.66
N PRO A 25 -10.99 -0.60 17.56
CA PRO A 25 -9.72 -0.22 16.95
C PRO A 25 -8.55 -0.84 17.72
N ARG A 26 -7.64 -1.53 17.01
CA ARG A 26 -6.37 -2.00 17.58
C ARG A 26 -5.18 -1.35 16.89
N GLU A 27 -4.01 -1.50 17.49
CA GLU A 27 -2.82 -0.75 17.16
C GLU A 27 -2.04 -1.25 15.92
N GLY A 28 -2.62 -2.14 15.10
CA GLY A 28 -1.93 -2.76 13.96
C GLY A 28 -2.60 -2.53 12.63
N ALA A 29 -1.81 -2.43 11.57
CA ALA A 29 -2.30 -2.30 10.21
C ALA A 29 -1.65 -3.30 9.24
N VAL A 30 -2.38 -3.62 8.18
CA VAL A 30 -1.97 -4.50 7.10
C VAL A 30 -2.19 -3.81 5.76
N VAL A 31 -1.15 -3.74 4.94
CA VAL A 31 -1.28 -3.38 3.52
C VAL A 31 -1.48 -4.66 2.72
N VAL A 32 -2.61 -4.78 2.02
CA VAL A 32 -2.96 -5.91 1.17
C VAL A 32 -2.60 -5.57 -0.27
N VAL A 33 -1.64 -6.30 -0.83
CA VAL A 33 -1.25 -6.11 -2.24
C VAL A 33 -2.14 -6.96 -3.14
N GLN A 34 -2.76 -6.30 -4.12
CA GLN A 34 -3.59 -6.93 -5.13
C GLN A 34 -2.82 -7.94 -5.99
N GLU A 35 -3.54 -8.93 -6.49
CA GLU A 35 -3.05 -9.85 -7.53
C GLU A 35 -3.17 -9.23 -8.93
N VAL A 36 -3.06 -10.05 -9.98
CA VAL A 36 -3.24 -9.67 -11.38
C VAL A 36 -4.64 -9.14 -11.71
N PHE A 37 -5.61 -9.26 -10.81
CA PHE A 37 -7.02 -8.93 -11.05
C PHE A 37 -7.44 -7.54 -10.56
N GLY A 38 -6.54 -6.77 -9.93
CA GLY A 38 -6.91 -5.49 -9.33
C GLY A 38 -7.56 -5.60 -7.95
N VAL A 39 -8.11 -4.49 -7.44
CA VAL A 39 -8.79 -4.42 -6.13
C VAL A 39 -10.26 -4.80 -6.28
N ASN A 40 -10.47 -6.08 -6.62
CA ASN A 40 -11.79 -6.66 -6.80
C ASN A 40 -12.45 -7.06 -5.46
N ALA A 41 -13.66 -7.63 -5.54
CA ALA A 41 -14.42 -8.07 -4.36
C ALA A 41 -13.65 -9.01 -3.42
N HIS A 42 -12.77 -9.87 -3.95
CA HIS A 42 -11.96 -10.78 -3.12
C HIS A 42 -10.94 -10.03 -2.28
N ILE A 43 -10.26 -9.03 -2.85
CA ILE A 43 -9.30 -8.20 -2.11
C ILE A 43 -10.02 -7.39 -1.02
N ARG A 44 -11.24 -6.90 -1.31
CA ARG A 44 -12.05 -6.18 -0.31
C ARG A 44 -12.48 -7.10 0.83
N ASP A 45 -12.91 -8.33 0.53
CA ASP A 45 -13.20 -9.36 1.54
C ASP A 45 -11.97 -9.67 2.40
N LEU A 46 -10.77 -9.76 1.81
CA LEU A 46 -9.54 -9.92 2.60
C LEU A 46 -9.29 -8.75 3.55
N CYS A 47 -9.51 -7.51 3.12
CA CYS A 47 -9.42 -6.35 3.99
C CYS A 47 -10.42 -6.43 5.15
N ASP A 48 -11.68 -6.79 4.87
CA ASP A 48 -12.70 -6.97 5.89
C ASP A 48 -12.30 -8.07 6.91
N ARG A 49 -11.77 -9.21 6.44
CA ARG A 49 -11.28 -10.30 7.32
C ARG A 49 -10.10 -9.88 8.18
N PHE A 50 -9.19 -9.06 7.68
CA PHE A 50 -8.11 -8.50 8.51
C PHE A 50 -8.66 -7.54 9.56
N ALA A 51 -9.67 -6.74 9.24
CA ALA A 51 -10.35 -5.87 10.18
C ALA A 51 -11.10 -6.65 11.27
N GLU A 52 -11.72 -7.79 10.93
CA GLU A 52 -12.31 -8.71 11.91
C GLU A 52 -11.28 -9.28 12.89
N LEU A 53 -10.07 -9.55 12.42
CA LEU A 53 -8.93 -9.94 13.26
C LEU A 53 -8.36 -8.77 14.07
N GLY A 54 -8.85 -7.56 13.85
CA GLY A 54 -8.49 -6.36 14.57
C GLY A 54 -7.38 -5.53 13.93
N TYR A 55 -7.09 -5.71 12.64
CA TYR A 55 -6.09 -4.93 11.91
C TYR A 55 -6.74 -3.90 10.97
N ALA A 56 -6.24 -2.67 10.97
CA ALA A 56 -6.58 -1.71 9.91
C ALA A 56 -6.02 -2.22 8.58
N ALA A 57 -6.89 -2.57 7.64
CA ALA A 57 -6.49 -3.13 6.36
C ALA A 57 -6.64 -2.09 5.26
N ILE A 58 -5.63 -1.99 4.39
CA ILE A 58 -5.67 -1.11 3.22
C ILE A 58 -5.16 -1.84 1.98
N ALA A 59 -5.86 -1.71 0.86
CA ALA A 59 -5.46 -2.26 -0.43
C ALA A 59 -5.30 -1.13 -1.46
N PRO A 60 -4.08 -0.74 -1.84
CA PRO A 60 -3.85 0.25 -2.88
C PRO A 60 -4.15 -0.31 -4.28
N SER A 61 -4.84 0.46 -5.12
CA SER A 61 -5.12 0.14 -6.52
C SER A 61 -3.91 0.43 -7.40
N LEU A 62 -2.96 -0.51 -7.43
CA LEU A 62 -1.67 -0.31 -8.12
C LEU A 62 -1.81 -0.12 -9.64
N PHE A 63 -2.85 -0.73 -10.23
CA PHE A 63 -3.10 -0.60 -11.67
C PHE A 63 -3.61 0.77 -12.08
N ASP A 64 -4.01 1.64 -11.15
CA ASP A 64 -4.47 3.00 -11.48
C ASP A 64 -3.38 3.80 -12.22
N ARG A 65 -2.10 3.46 -12.03
CA ARG A 65 -0.97 4.02 -12.78
C ARG A 65 -1.05 3.80 -14.29
N ILE A 66 -1.72 2.73 -14.73
CA ILE A 66 -1.94 2.40 -16.13
C ILE A 66 -3.38 2.72 -16.52
N ARG A 67 -4.33 2.17 -15.75
CA ARG A 67 -5.76 2.29 -15.98
C ARG A 67 -6.48 2.36 -14.63
N PRO A 68 -7.24 3.44 -14.36
CA PRO A 68 -7.98 3.58 -13.12
C PRO A 68 -9.11 2.55 -13.03
N GLY A 69 -9.33 2.02 -11.82
CA GLY A 69 -10.49 1.19 -11.50
C GLY A 69 -10.46 -0.20 -12.16
N VAL A 70 -9.27 -0.79 -12.33
CA VAL A 70 -9.15 -2.15 -12.86
C VAL A 70 -9.68 -3.16 -11.85
N GLU A 71 -10.72 -3.87 -12.26
CA GLU A 71 -11.22 -5.09 -11.62
C GLU A 71 -11.45 -6.12 -12.72
N LEU A 72 -10.74 -7.25 -12.65
CA LEU A 72 -10.82 -8.32 -13.63
C LEU A 72 -11.46 -9.58 -13.03
N ASP A 73 -12.09 -10.36 -13.89
CA ASP A 73 -12.66 -11.65 -13.54
C ASP A 73 -11.59 -12.74 -13.41
N TYR A 74 -11.91 -13.80 -12.66
CA TYR A 74 -11.05 -14.97 -12.47
C TYR A 74 -11.14 -15.95 -13.63
N ASP A 75 -11.04 -15.47 -14.87
CA ASP A 75 -11.04 -16.26 -16.09
C ASP A 75 -9.73 -16.13 -16.87
N GLU A 76 -9.60 -16.87 -17.96
CA GLU A 76 -8.39 -16.86 -18.78
C GLU A 76 -8.10 -15.48 -19.38
N ALA A 77 -9.16 -14.72 -19.73
CA ALA A 77 -9.04 -13.37 -20.26
C ALA A 77 -8.54 -12.38 -19.20
N GLY A 78 -9.09 -12.43 -17.99
CA GLY A 78 -8.66 -11.63 -16.85
C GLY A 78 -7.22 -11.94 -16.44
N ILE A 79 -6.81 -13.21 -16.47
CA ILE A 79 -5.41 -13.59 -16.24
C ILE A 79 -4.49 -13.00 -17.33
N ALA A 80 -4.89 -13.08 -18.60
CA ALA A 80 -4.10 -12.55 -19.72
C ALA A 80 -3.93 -11.02 -19.61
N THR A 81 -5.04 -10.28 -19.47
CA THR A 81 -5.01 -8.82 -19.28
C THR A 81 -4.25 -8.42 -18.02
N GLY A 82 -4.44 -9.14 -16.92
CA GLY A 82 -3.75 -8.87 -15.67
C GLY A 82 -2.23 -9.03 -15.78
N ARG A 83 -1.76 -10.03 -16.54
CA ARG A 83 -0.32 -10.21 -16.81
C ARG A 83 0.27 -9.10 -17.68
N GLU A 84 -0.48 -8.61 -18.66
CA GLU A 84 -0.08 -7.47 -19.47
C GLU A 84 0.08 -6.22 -18.60
N LEU A 85 -0.90 -5.95 -17.73
CA LEU A 85 -0.86 -4.83 -16.79
C LEU A 85 0.34 -4.94 -15.83
N VAL A 86 0.62 -6.12 -15.27
CA VAL A 86 1.82 -6.30 -14.42
C VAL A 86 3.11 -6.05 -15.19
N GLY A 87 3.19 -6.48 -16.45
CA GLY A 87 4.35 -6.24 -17.32
C GLY A 87 4.58 -4.75 -17.60
N GLU A 88 3.50 -4.01 -17.86
CA GLU A 88 3.54 -2.56 -18.12
C GLU A 88 3.83 -1.76 -16.84
N LEU A 89 3.32 -2.20 -15.70
CA LEU A 89 3.39 -1.47 -14.43
C LEU A 89 4.83 -1.35 -13.92
N GLY A 90 5.63 -2.40 -14.13
CA GLY A 90 6.96 -2.50 -13.52
C GLY A 90 6.91 -2.58 -11.99
N TRP A 91 8.04 -2.30 -11.34
CA TRP A 91 8.21 -2.53 -9.90
C TRP A 91 8.49 -1.26 -9.07
N ASP A 92 9.08 -0.22 -9.66
CA ASP A 92 9.53 0.95 -8.90
C ASP A 92 8.37 1.87 -8.50
N ALA A 93 7.51 2.21 -9.45
CA ALA A 93 6.39 3.12 -9.22
C ALA A 93 5.34 2.57 -8.23
N PRO A 94 4.91 1.30 -8.31
CA PRO A 94 3.95 0.72 -7.35
C PRO A 94 4.48 0.66 -5.91
N MET A 95 5.79 0.61 -5.71
CA MET A 95 6.37 0.67 -4.37
C MET A 95 6.03 1.99 -3.70
N LEU A 96 6.00 3.11 -4.43
CA LEU A 96 5.62 4.41 -3.87
C LEU A 96 4.17 4.42 -3.39
N ASP A 97 3.27 3.72 -4.07
CA ASP A 97 1.86 3.59 -3.69
C ASP A 97 1.70 2.73 -2.44
N ILE A 98 2.42 1.61 -2.39
CA ILE A 98 2.46 0.74 -1.20
C ILE A 98 3.01 1.50 0.01
N TRP A 99 4.05 2.31 -0.20
CA TRP A 99 4.60 3.18 0.86
C TRP A 99 3.60 4.25 1.31
N ALA A 100 2.86 4.87 0.38
CA ALA A 100 1.84 5.84 0.70
C ALA A 100 0.67 5.20 1.50
N ALA A 101 0.25 3.99 1.12
CA ALA A 101 -0.75 3.22 1.85
C ALA A 101 -0.25 2.84 3.26
N ALA A 102 0.99 2.35 3.37
CA ALA A 102 1.60 2.04 4.66
C ALA A 102 1.69 3.28 5.57
N LYS A 103 2.10 4.43 5.03
CA LYS A 103 2.15 5.70 5.79
C LYS A 103 0.77 6.15 6.25
N HIS A 104 -0.25 6.01 5.41
CA HIS A 104 -1.63 6.32 5.78
C HIS A 104 -2.09 5.47 6.98
N CYS A 105 -1.74 4.18 6.97
CA CYS A 105 -2.01 3.27 8.08
C CYS A 105 -1.18 3.52 9.34
N VAL A 106 0.08 3.97 9.24
CA VAL A 106 0.91 4.28 10.43
C VAL A 106 0.39 5.51 11.19
N LEU A 107 -0.37 6.39 10.54
CA LEU A 107 -1.05 7.48 11.25
C LEU A 107 -2.18 6.97 12.15
N THR A 108 -2.73 5.78 11.86
CA THR A 108 -3.83 5.18 12.63
C THR A 108 -3.38 3.99 13.50
N ALA A 109 -2.26 3.34 13.16
CA ALA A 109 -1.72 2.16 13.83
C ALA A 109 -0.28 2.38 14.33
N ARG A 110 0.10 1.69 15.41
CA ARG A 110 1.47 1.70 15.94
C ARG A 110 2.42 0.78 15.16
N TRP A 111 1.91 -0.11 14.30
CA TRP A 111 2.71 -0.98 13.43
C TRP A 111 2.00 -1.30 12.11
N ALA A 112 2.78 -1.59 11.06
CA ALA A 112 2.28 -2.01 9.75
C ALA A 112 2.98 -3.30 9.26
N SER A 113 2.22 -4.24 8.68
CA SER A 113 2.72 -5.41 7.95
C SER A 113 2.22 -5.43 6.51
N LEU A 114 2.98 -6.06 5.62
CA LEU A 114 2.58 -6.28 4.23
C LEU A 114 2.03 -7.70 4.08
N ALA A 115 0.81 -7.85 3.56
CA ALA A 115 0.24 -9.11 3.15
C ALA A 115 0.10 -9.12 1.62
N ILE A 116 0.66 -10.15 0.97
CA ILE A 116 0.50 -10.36 -0.47
C ILE A 116 -0.64 -11.37 -0.63
N ALA A 117 -1.72 -10.98 -1.30
CA ALA A 117 -2.76 -11.94 -1.70
C ALA A 117 -2.17 -12.86 -2.78
N GLY A 118 -2.28 -14.17 -2.58
CA GLY A 118 -1.79 -15.18 -3.51
C GLY A 118 -2.90 -16.18 -3.83
N ALA A 119 -3.02 -16.49 -5.13
CA ALA A 119 -4.15 -17.19 -5.73
C ALA A 119 -4.42 -18.56 -5.07
N ALA A 120 -5.70 -18.96 -5.09
CA ALA A 120 -6.18 -20.25 -4.63
C ALA A 120 -5.34 -21.43 -5.17
N PRO A 121 -5.19 -22.53 -4.40
CA PRO A 121 -4.27 -23.61 -4.75
C PRO A 121 -4.70 -24.35 -6.02
N SER A 122 -3.89 -24.28 -7.06
CA SER A 122 -3.96 -25.18 -8.20
C SER A 122 -3.64 -26.62 -7.76
N PRO A 123 -4.29 -27.66 -8.33
CA PRO A 123 -3.96 -29.04 -8.00
C PRO A 123 -2.50 -29.36 -8.39
N GLY A 124 -1.64 -29.52 -7.37
CA GLY A 124 -0.19 -29.73 -7.52
C GLY A 124 0.67 -28.87 -6.59
N TRP A 125 0.11 -27.83 -5.97
CA TRP A 125 0.80 -27.05 -4.93
C TRP A 125 0.69 -27.76 -3.57
N PRO A 126 1.78 -27.92 -2.81
CA PRO A 126 1.69 -28.55 -1.49
C PRO A 126 0.72 -27.74 -0.62
N ALA A 127 -0.22 -28.45 0.00
CA ALA A 127 -1.19 -27.90 0.94
C ALA A 127 -0.45 -27.33 2.16
N ALA A 128 0.05 -26.11 2.04
CA ALA A 128 0.51 -25.31 3.16
C ALA A 128 -0.68 -24.48 3.62
N GLY A 129 -1.47 -25.06 4.52
CA GLY A 129 -2.25 -24.26 5.46
C GLY A 129 -1.27 -23.38 6.23
N SER A 130 -1.09 -22.16 5.75
CA SER A 130 -0.41 -21.07 6.43
C SER A 130 -0.50 -19.87 5.49
N THR A 131 -1.47 -18.98 5.72
CA THR A 131 -1.20 -17.56 5.52
C THR A 131 -0.03 -17.23 6.43
N SER A 132 1.19 -17.50 5.95
CA SER A 132 2.39 -16.97 6.56
C SER A 132 2.31 -15.47 6.29
N ALA A 133 1.65 -14.77 7.21
CA ALA A 133 1.87 -13.37 7.45
C ALA A 133 3.36 -13.24 7.76
N ALA A 134 4.18 -13.17 6.71
CA ALA A 134 5.54 -12.69 6.80
C ALA A 134 5.41 -11.21 7.19
N SER A 135 5.29 -10.94 8.50
CA SER A 135 5.37 -9.59 9.05
C SER A 135 6.76 -9.05 8.70
N LEU A 136 6.90 -8.43 7.54
CA LEU A 136 7.88 -7.36 7.38
C LEU A 136 7.42 -6.27 8.35
N ARG A 137 8.09 -6.17 9.51
CA ARG A 137 7.91 -5.06 10.42
C ARG A 137 8.41 -3.81 9.70
N ILE A 138 7.49 -3.06 9.10
CA ILE A 138 7.80 -1.70 8.65
C ILE A 138 7.82 -0.85 9.92
N THR A 139 8.97 -0.82 10.60
CA THR A 139 9.28 0.25 11.54
C THR A 139 9.43 1.50 10.68
N ALA A 140 8.42 2.37 10.66
CA ALA A 140 8.50 3.67 10.00
C ALA A 140 9.72 4.42 10.56
N ALA A 141 10.81 4.43 9.79
CA ALA A 141 12.05 5.10 10.13
C ALA A 141 11.80 6.62 10.09
N ARG A 142 11.38 7.17 11.23
CA ARG A 142 11.05 8.58 11.42
C ARG A 142 12.29 9.51 11.41
N SER A 143 13.44 9.05 10.89
CA SER A 143 14.73 9.74 11.04
C SER A 143 15.38 10.20 9.73
N SER A 144 14.81 9.96 8.53
CA SER A 144 15.47 10.36 7.27
C SER A 144 14.75 11.44 6.44
N ILE A 145 13.47 11.70 6.69
CA ILE A 145 12.70 12.74 5.95
C ILE A 145 13.05 14.16 6.44
N SER A 146 13.64 14.33 7.64
CA SER A 146 14.06 15.65 8.13
C SER A 146 15.37 16.16 7.51
N SER A 147 16.15 15.32 6.83
CA SER A 147 17.44 15.70 6.22
C SER A 147 17.35 16.07 4.75
N ALA A 148 16.23 15.78 4.07
CA ALA A 148 16.04 16.12 2.65
C ALA A 148 15.42 17.51 2.42
N ASN A 149 14.79 18.12 3.43
CA ASN A 149 14.11 19.42 3.29
C ASN A 149 14.96 20.64 3.73
N SER A 150 16.21 20.42 4.16
CA SER A 150 17.11 21.49 4.67
C SER A 150 18.10 22.02 3.61
N ARG A 151 18.01 21.58 2.35
CA ARG A 151 18.95 21.95 1.27
C ARG A 151 18.40 22.88 0.19
N ALA A 152 17.22 23.48 0.40
CA ALA A 152 16.64 24.45 -0.54
C ALA A 152 16.18 25.75 0.18
N VAL A 153 17.14 26.44 0.82
CA VAL A 153 17.01 27.88 1.09
C VAL A 153 18.34 28.53 0.68
N PRO A 154 18.40 29.33 -0.39
CA PRO A 154 19.62 30.03 -0.76
C PRO A 154 19.95 31.09 0.31
N GLN A 155 21.09 30.90 0.99
CA GLN A 155 21.69 31.91 1.85
C GLN A 155 22.28 33.03 0.97
N SER A 156 21.66 34.20 0.98
CA SER A 156 22.31 35.43 0.54
C SER A 156 22.15 36.55 1.57
N CYS A 157 23.31 37.00 2.04
CA CYS A 157 23.61 38.36 2.53
C CYS A 157 22.90 38.87 3.79
N THR A 158 23.47 38.57 4.97
CA THR A 158 23.58 39.59 6.04
C THR A 158 24.94 39.45 6.74
N SER A 159 25.87 40.31 6.36
CA SER A 159 27.13 40.54 7.07
C SER A 159 27.11 41.96 7.64
N ALA A 160 27.66 42.08 8.86
CA ALA A 160 28.05 43.29 9.56
C ALA A 160 26.98 44.06 10.38
N ARG A 161 26.91 43.73 11.67
CA ARG A 161 26.99 44.75 12.74
C ARG A 161 27.56 44.13 14.03
N THR A 162 28.83 44.43 14.30
CA THR A 162 29.47 44.20 15.60
C THR A 162 29.16 45.39 16.50
N THR A 163 28.70 45.11 17.71
CA THR A 163 28.66 46.00 18.89
C THR A 163 29.54 45.35 19.96
N PRO A 164 30.05 46.06 20.98
CA PRO A 164 29.50 47.25 21.63
C PRO A 164 30.15 48.59 21.25
#